data_AF-A0A2I1C4C2-F1
#
_entry.id   AF-A0A2I1C4C2-F1
#
_cell.length_a   1.000
_cell.length_b   1.000
_cell.length_c   1.000
_cell.angle_alpha   90.00
_cell.angle_beta   90.00
_cell.angle_gamma   90.00
#
_symmetry.space_group_name_H-M   'P 1'
#
loop_
_entity.id
_entity.type
_entity.pdbx_description
1 polymer ?
#
loop_
_entity_poly.entity_id
_entity_poly.type
_entity_poly.pdbx_seq_one_letter_code
_entity_poly.pdbx_strand_id
1 'polypeptide(L)'
;MACFNCGEEGHSKAECIKPRVFKGPCRICSKEGHPAAECPDRPPDVCKNCQSEGHKTIECTENRKFDLNDIPDKLPEEAWAGLKKASDERDLEDFREGLKVYSKAVPQATFVDIEKKMREENFNIYLIAMVCSKALDVVRSLRNTDGVYHCRRNQSATASA
;
A
#
# COMPACT_ATOMS: atom_id res chain seq x y z
N MET A 1 20.43 22.04 38.76
CA MET A 1 20.01 21.40 37.49
C MET A 1 19.15 22.42 36.75
N ALA A 2 19.60 22.88 35.58
CA ALA A 2 18.84 23.81 34.75
C ALA A 2 17.82 23.05 33.88
N CYS A 3 16.62 23.60 33.73
CA CYS A 3 15.55 22.98 32.97
C CYS A 3 15.82 23.06 31.45
N PHE A 4 15.85 21.92 30.76
CA PHE A 4 16.07 21.87 29.31
C PHE A 4 14.95 22.50 28.46
N ASN A 5 13.79 22.82 29.06
CA ASN A 5 12.70 23.54 28.39
C ASN A 5 12.91 25.06 28.49
N CYS A 6 12.83 25.63 29.69
CA CYS A 6 12.86 27.08 29.90
C CYS A 6 14.23 27.68 30.29
N GLY A 7 15.20 26.86 30.67
CA GLY A 7 16.54 27.32 31.11
C GLY A 7 16.63 27.75 32.57
N GLU A 8 15.53 27.79 33.33
CA GLU A 8 15.55 28.14 34.75
C GLU A 8 16.05 26.98 35.62
N GLU A 9 16.66 27.32 36.75
CA GLU A 9 17.19 26.35 37.70
C GLU A 9 16.13 25.89 38.71
N GLY A 10 16.30 24.70 39.27
CA GLY A 10 15.47 24.19 40.37
C GLY A 10 14.36 23.21 39.96
N HIS A 11 14.22 22.88 38.68
CA HIS A 11 13.29 21.85 38.22
C HIS A 11 13.77 21.13 36.95
N SER A 12 13.24 19.93 36.70
CA SER A 12 13.51 19.18 35.47
C SER A 12 12.52 19.54 34.34
N LYS A 13 12.79 19.11 33.10
CA LYS A 13 11.87 19.29 31.95
C LYS A 13 10.47 18.71 32.21
N ALA A 14 10.36 17.67 33.02
CA ALA A 14 9.08 17.03 33.35
C ALA A 14 8.23 17.88 34.30
N GLU A 15 8.87 18.69 35.14
CA GLU A 15 8.24 19.53 36.17
C GLU A 15 8.08 21.00 35.74
N CYS A 16 8.42 21.31 34.49
CA CYS A 16 8.34 22.66 33.95
C CYS A 16 6.89 23.03 33.61
N ILE A 17 6.36 24.09 34.23
CA ILE A 17 5.01 24.61 33.98
C ILE A 17 4.90 25.47 32.72
N LYS A 18 6.03 25.91 32.16
CA LYS A 18 6.07 26.73 30.94
C LYS A 18 5.77 25.86 29.71
N PRO A 19 5.16 26.42 28.65
CA PRO A 19 4.89 25.68 27.42
C PRO A 19 6.17 25.04 26.88
N ARG A 20 6.04 23.89 26.24
CA ARG A 20 7.18 23.19 25.65
C ARG A 20 7.71 23.97 24.47
N VAL A 21 8.95 24.45 24.58
CA VAL A 21 9.67 25.09 23.49
C VAL A 21 10.52 24.04 22.78
N PHE A 22 10.31 23.86 21.48
CA PHE A 22 11.15 22.99 20.66
C PHE A 22 12.42 23.75 20.25
N LYS A 23 13.56 23.36 20.83
CA LYS A 23 14.89 23.93 20.53
C LYS A 23 15.73 23.05 19.59
N GLY A 24 15.17 21.96 19.06
CA GLY A 24 15.88 21.07 18.15
C GLY A 24 15.78 21.51 16.70
N PRO A 25 16.54 20.88 15.80
CA PRO A 25 16.36 21.02 14.36
C PRO A 25 15.08 20.30 13.92
N CYS A 26 14.32 20.93 13.02
CA CYS A 26 13.17 20.34 12.37
C CYS A 26 13.60 19.15 11.50
N ARG A 27 12.87 18.03 11.58
CA ARG A 27 13.19 16.81 10.80
C ARG A 27 12.83 16.91 9.30
N ILE A 28 12.20 18.00 8.87
CA ILE A 28 11.77 18.22 7.49
C ILE A 28 12.71 19.20 6.79
N CYS A 29 12.92 20.38 7.38
CA CYS A 29 13.71 21.45 6.77
C CYS A 29 15.05 21.74 7.47
N SER A 30 15.39 21.00 8.52
CA SER A 30 16.62 21.15 9.32
C SER A 30 16.78 22.50 10.05
N LYS A 31 15.82 23.43 9.93
CA LYS A 31 15.81 24.70 10.68
C LYS A 31 15.38 24.47 12.13
N GLU A 32 15.92 25.26 13.05
CA GLU A 32 15.59 25.16 14.48
C GLU A 32 14.30 25.93 14.82
N GLY A 33 13.73 25.66 16.00
CA GLY A 33 12.66 26.47 16.57
C GLY A 33 11.23 26.01 16.31
N HIS A 34 11.02 24.92 15.54
CA HIS A 34 9.70 24.31 15.36
C HIS A 34 9.79 22.79 15.18
N PRO A 35 8.81 22.02 15.70
CA PRO A 35 8.74 20.59 15.44
C PRO A 35 8.30 20.34 13.99
N ALA A 36 8.59 19.14 13.47
CA ALA A 36 8.17 18.74 12.12
C ALA A 36 6.65 18.89 11.87
N ALA A 37 5.84 18.81 12.94
CA ALA A 37 4.39 19.03 12.90
C ALA A 37 3.98 20.41 12.37
N GLU A 38 4.77 21.43 12.70
CA GLU A 38 4.51 22.85 12.50
C GLU A 38 5.51 23.46 11.50
N CYS A 39 6.12 22.63 10.64
CA CYS A 39 7.09 23.08 9.66
C CYS A 39 6.42 23.96 8.59
N PRO A 40 6.84 25.23 8.42
CA PRO A 40 6.27 26.11 7.40
C PRO A 40 6.65 25.68 5.98
N ASP A 41 7.81 25.04 5.83
CA ASP A 41 8.33 24.50 4.57
C ASP A 41 7.93 23.03 4.35
N ARG A 42 6.82 22.57 4.95
CA ARG A 42 6.39 21.16 4.84
C ARG A 42 5.93 20.87 3.40
N PRO A 43 6.49 19.84 2.72
CA PRO A 43 5.97 19.39 1.44
C PRO A 43 4.57 18.77 1.61
N PRO A 44 3.74 18.75 0.56
CA PRO A 44 2.41 18.15 0.64
C PRO A 44 2.48 16.67 1.08
N ASP A 45 1.49 16.24 1.86
CA ASP A 45 1.37 14.84 2.27
C ASP A 45 1.24 13.95 1.03
N VAL A 46 2.16 13.00 0.86
CA VAL A 46 2.09 11.98 -0.19
C VAL A 46 1.45 10.71 0.37
N CYS A 47 0.38 10.27 -0.27
CA CYS A 47 -0.33 9.07 0.14
C CYS A 47 0.51 7.81 -0.09
N LYS A 48 0.77 7.04 0.96
CA LYS A 48 1.54 5.78 0.89
C LYS A 48 0.81 4.63 0.17
N ASN A 49 -0.44 4.85 -0.26
CA ASN A 49 -1.26 3.85 -0.93
C ASN A 49 -1.25 4.03 -2.45
N CYS A 50 -1.45 5.25 -2.93
CA CYS A 50 -1.55 5.57 -4.37
C CYS A 50 -0.47 6.53 -4.89
N GLN A 51 0.42 7.00 -4.00
CA GLN A 51 1.52 7.93 -4.27
C GLN A 51 1.09 9.31 -4.81
N SER A 52 -0.21 9.64 -4.74
CA SER A 52 -0.70 10.99 -5.02
C SER A 52 -0.56 11.91 -3.81
N GLU A 53 -0.38 13.19 -4.07
CA GLU A 53 -0.30 14.23 -3.05
C GLU A 53 -1.69 14.68 -2.54
N GLY A 54 -1.72 15.35 -1.38
CA GLY A 54 -2.88 16.07 -0.88
C GLY A 54 -3.81 15.28 0.04
N HIS A 55 -3.51 14.02 0.37
CA HIS A 55 -4.30 13.23 1.33
C HIS A 55 -3.46 12.20 2.07
N LYS A 56 -3.93 11.78 3.26
CA LYS A 56 -3.31 10.67 4.00
C LYS A 56 -3.87 9.33 3.52
N THR A 57 -3.15 8.25 3.79
CA THR A 57 -3.57 6.89 3.43
C THR A 57 -4.97 6.50 3.94
N ILE A 58 -5.41 7.08 5.06
CA ILE A 58 -6.76 6.84 5.60
C ILE A 58 -7.88 7.48 4.78
N GLU A 59 -7.56 8.52 4.01
CA GLU A 59 -8.47 9.28 3.14
C GLU A 59 -8.37 8.82 1.69
N CYS A 60 -7.55 7.81 1.39
CA CYS A 60 -7.33 7.34 0.04
C CYS A 60 -8.51 6.53 -0.47
N THR A 61 -9.11 6.97 -1.58
CA THR A 61 -10.18 6.26 -2.30
C THR A 61 -9.64 5.37 -3.41
N GLU A 62 -8.37 5.51 -3.76
CA GLU A 62 -7.72 4.76 -4.83
C GLU A 62 -7.28 3.37 -4.36
N ASN A 63 -7.13 2.46 -5.32
CA ASN A 63 -6.54 1.17 -5.05
C ASN A 63 -5.05 1.30 -4.66
N ARG A 64 -4.56 0.35 -3.85
CA ARG A 64 -3.14 0.27 -3.51
C ARG A 64 -2.32 0.02 -4.77
N LYS A 65 -1.41 0.94 -5.07
CA LYS A 65 -0.37 0.71 -6.07
C LYS A 65 0.73 -0.13 -5.45
N PHE A 66 1.09 -1.21 -6.13
CA PHE A 66 2.20 -2.07 -5.74
C PHE A 66 3.42 -1.69 -6.57
N ASP A 67 4.59 -1.65 -5.95
CA ASP A 67 5.85 -1.54 -6.67
C ASP A 67 6.09 -2.82 -7.49
N LEU A 68 6.11 -2.71 -8.81
CA LEU A 68 6.33 -3.82 -9.75
C LEU A 68 7.76 -3.83 -10.33
N ASN A 69 8.69 -3.11 -9.70
CA ASN A 69 10.06 -2.95 -10.18
C ASN A 69 10.86 -4.27 -10.17
N ASP A 70 10.54 -5.17 -9.23
CA ASP A 70 11.18 -6.48 -9.10
C ASP A 70 10.69 -7.51 -10.14
N ILE A 71 9.59 -7.20 -10.84
CA ILE A 71 8.97 -8.12 -11.80
C ILE A 71 9.58 -7.87 -13.19
N PRO A 72 10.06 -8.90 -13.90
CA PRO A 72 10.66 -8.72 -15.22
C PRO A 72 9.65 -8.19 -16.23
N ASP A 73 10.11 -7.29 -17.11
CA ASP A 73 9.34 -6.79 -18.24
C ASP A 73 9.40 -7.82 -19.37
N LYS A 74 8.26 -8.43 -19.70
CA LYS A 74 8.12 -9.38 -20.81
C LYS A 74 6.90 -9.02 -21.65
N LEU A 75 6.88 -9.43 -22.91
CA LEU A 75 5.70 -9.26 -23.74
C LEU A 75 4.52 -10.06 -23.17
N PRO A 76 3.27 -9.58 -23.33
CA PRO A 76 2.08 -10.28 -22.84
C PRO A 76 1.98 -11.73 -23.33
N GLU A 77 2.40 -11.98 -24.56
CA GLU A 77 2.36 -13.31 -25.20
C GLU A 77 3.39 -14.27 -24.60
N GLU A 78 4.60 -13.78 -24.35
CA GLU A 78 5.68 -14.56 -23.71
C GLU A 78 5.32 -14.89 -22.25
N ALA A 79 4.74 -13.93 -21.53
CA ALA A 79 4.26 -14.15 -20.16
C ALA A 79 3.13 -15.20 -20.12
N TRP A 80 2.22 -15.17 -21.10
CA TRP A 80 1.15 -16.15 -21.23
C TRP A 80 1.68 -17.55 -21.60
N ALA A 81 2.66 -17.65 -22.49
CA ALA A 81 3.31 -18.91 -22.82
C ALA A 81 4.01 -19.52 -21.59
N GLY A 82 4.69 -18.70 -20.79
CA GLY A 82 5.28 -19.12 -19.52
C GLY A 82 4.24 -19.62 -18.52
N LEU A 83 3.10 -18.94 -18.41
CA LEU A 83 1.96 -19.38 -17.61
C LEU A 83 1.40 -20.74 -18.08
N LYS A 84 1.27 -20.94 -19.39
CA LYS A 84 0.77 -22.20 -19.97
C LYS A 84 1.70 -23.36 -19.62
N LYS A 85 3.01 -23.16 -19.84
CA LYS A 85 4.04 -24.13 -19.48
C LYS A 85 3.98 -24.51 -17.99
N ALA A 86 3.94 -23.51 -17.10
CA ALA A 86 3.84 -23.74 -15.66
C ALA A 86 2.55 -24.49 -15.29
N SER A 87 1.45 -24.23 -16.00
CA SER A 87 0.20 -24.95 -15.80
C SER A 87 0.27 -26.40 -16.27
N ASP A 88 0.94 -26.70 -17.38
CA ASP A 88 1.13 -28.08 -17.85
C ASP A 88 2.00 -28.90 -16.88
N GLU A 89 3.04 -28.27 -16.33
CA GLU A 89 3.95 -28.88 -15.34
C GLU A 89 3.34 -28.91 -13.92
N ARG A 90 2.19 -28.27 -13.71
CA ARG A 90 1.52 -28.09 -12.41
C ARG A 90 2.41 -27.41 -11.37
N ASP A 91 3.29 -26.52 -11.81
CA ASP A 91 4.19 -25.75 -10.95
C ASP A 91 3.48 -24.49 -10.43
N LEU A 92 3.20 -24.45 -9.13
CA LEU A 92 2.48 -23.33 -8.50
C LEU A 92 3.36 -22.08 -8.32
N GLU A 93 4.68 -22.23 -8.19
CA GLU A 93 5.60 -21.12 -7.97
C GLU A 93 5.82 -20.36 -9.27
N ASP A 94 6.13 -21.09 -10.35
CA ASP A 94 6.27 -20.54 -11.70
C ASP A 94 4.97 -19.93 -12.20
N PHE A 95 3.82 -20.56 -11.90
CA PHE A 95 2.52 -20.00 -12.26
C PHE A 95 2.26 -18.67 -11.55
N ARG A 96 2.63 -18.55 -10.27
CA ARG A 96 2.47 -17.31 -9.51
C ARG A 96 3.38 -16.20 -10.02
N GLU A 97 4.61 -16.52 -10.39
CA GLU A 97 5.51 -15.55 -11.02
C GLU A 97 5.02 -15.13 -12.41
N GLY A 98 4.67 -16.10 -13.26
CA GLY A 98 4.12 -15.85 -14.59
C GLY A 98 2.89 -14.95 -14.55
N LEU A 99 2.02 -15.12 -13.55
CA LEU A 99 0.84 -14.29 -13.39
C LEU A 99 1.18 -12.85 -13.03
N LYS A 100 2.17 -12.63 -12.15
CA LYS A 100 2.62 -11.27 -11.81
C LYS A 100 3.21 -10.58 -13.04
N VAL A 101 4.01 -11.31 -13.82
CA VAL A 101 4.60 -10.80 -15.07
C VAL A 101 3.50 -10.46 -16.07
N TYR A 102 2.53 -11.34 -16.26
CA TYR A 102 1.40 -11.10 -17.16
C TYR A 102 0.54 -9.91 -16.71
N SER A 103 0.26 -9.80 -15.41
CA SER A 103 -0.49 -8.67 -14.84
C SER A 103 0.25 -7.33 -15.01
N LYS A 104 1.59 -7.34 -14.97
CA LYS A 104 2.41 -6.16 -15.26
C LYS A 104 2.37 -5.80 -16.75
N ALA A 105 2.42 -6.79 -17.63
CA ALA A 105 2.39 -6.59 -19.08
C ALA A 105 1.03 -6.09 -19.59
N VAL A 106 -0.06 -6.38 -18.88
CA VAL A 106 -1.43 -6.00 -19.24
C VAL A 106 -2.15 -5.33 -18.06
N PRO A 107 -1.78 -4.10 -17.68
CA PRO A 107 -2.31 -3.43 -16.49
C PRO A 107 -3.81 -3.10 -16.56
N GLN A 108 -4.40 -3.12 -17.77
CA GLN A 108 -5.81 -2.83 -18.00
C GLN A 108 -6.73 -4.06 -17.88
N ALA A 109 -6.19 -5.28 -17.94
CA ALA A 109 -7.00 -6.50 -17.88
C ALA A 109 -7.37 -6.82 -16.42
N THR A 110 -8.65 -7.11 -16.15
CA THR A 110 -9.07 -7.51 -14.82
C THR A 110 -8.80 -9.00 -14.59
N PHE A 111 -8.68 -9.44 -13.34
CA PHE A 111 -8.51 -10.86 -13.02
C PHE A 111 -9.66 -11.74 -13.55
N VAL A 112 -10.86 -11.16 -13.74
CA VAL A 112 -12.01 -11.84 -14.36
C VAL A 112 -11.76 -12.13 -15.83
N ASP A 113 -11.16 -11.18 -16.56
CA ASP A 113 -10.80 -11.36 -17.96
C ASP A 113 -9.68 -12.40 -18.11
N ILE A 114 -8.71 -12.38 -17.19
CA ILE A 114 -7.61 -13.36 -17.13
C ILE A 114 -8.18 -14.77 -16.86
N GLU A 115 -9.10 -14.92 -15.91
CA GLU A 115 -9.74 -16.19 -15.61
C GLU A 115 -10.49 -16.76 -16.82
N LYS A 116 -11.29 -15.93 -17.50
CA LYS A 116 -12.01 -16.35 -18.71
C LYS A 116 -11.03 -16.89 -19.76
N LYS A 117 -9.95 -16.15 -20.01
CA LYS A 117 -8.91 -16.54 -20.96
C LYS A 117 -8.22 -17.85 -20.56
N MET A 118 -7.97 -18.07 -19.26
CA MET A 118 -7.41 -19.34 -18.76
C MET A 118 -8.35 -20.53 -18.97
N ARG A 119 -9.67 -20.31 -18.86
CA ARG A 119 -10.68 -21.34 -19.13
C ARG A 119 -10.82 -21.64 -20.62
N GLU A 120 -10.73 -20.63 -21.49
CA GLU A 120 -10.76 -20.80 -22.94
C GLU A 120 -9.57 -21.63 -23.45
N GLU A 121 -8.38 -21.41 -22.89
CA GLU A 121 -7.15 -22.13 -23.23
C GLU A 121 -6.97 -23.47 -22.47
N ASN A 122 -7.96 -23.86 -21.66
CA ASN A 122 -8.01 -25.12 -20.91
C ASN A 122 -6.75 -25.38 -20.05
N PHE A 123 -6.40 -24.43 -19.19
CA PHE A 123 -5.29 -24.57 -18.23
C PHE A 123 -5.56 -25.68 -17.20
N ASN A 124 -4.53 -26.26 -16.60
CA ASN A 124 -4.67 -27.20 -15.47
C ASN A 124 -4.77 -26.50 -14.11
N ILE A 125 -4.24 -25.28 -14.00
CA ILE A 125 -4.31 -24.43 -12.82
C ILE A 125 -5.23 -23.24 -13.13
N TYR A 126 -6.21 -23.00 -12.27
CA TYR A 126 -7.18 -21.91 -12.45
C TYR A 126 -7.07 -20.87 -11.34
N LEU A 127 -7.30 -19.63 -11.73
CA LEU A 127 -7.61 -18.56 -10.80
C LEU A 127 -9.10 -18.58 -10.46
N ILE A 128 -9.43 -18.25 -9.21
CA ILE A 128 -10.79 -17.98 -8.78
C ILE A 128 -10.86 -16.48 -8.55
N ALA A 129 -11.28 -15.73 -9.57
CA ALA A 129 -11.42 -14.30 -9.46
C ALA A 129 -12.71 -13.99 -8.67
N MET A 130 -12.55 -13.37 -7.51
CA MET A 130 -13.69 -12.87 -6.74
C MET A 130 -13.97 -11.43 -7.17
N VAL A 131 -15.20 -11.16 -7.61
CA VAL A 131 -15.65 -9.79 -7.93
C VAL A 131 -15.95 -9.06 -6.63
N CYS A 132 -15.20 -7.99 -6.34
CA CYS A 132 -15.54 -7.09 -5.25
C CYS A 132 -16.64 -6.14 -5.73
N SER A 133 -17.82 -6.18 -5.12
CA SER A 133 -18.97 -5.34 -5.51
C SER A 133 -18.80 -3.84 -5.17
N LYS A 134 -17.69 -3.46 -4.52
CA LYS A 134 -17.30 -2.07 -4.29
C LYS A 134 -16.06 -1.81 -5.14
N ALA A 135 -16.06 -0.71 -5.89
CA ALA A 135 -15.01 -0.29 -6.84
C ALA A 135 -13.62 -0.10 -6.19
N LEU A 136 -13.01 -1.19 -5.76
CA LEU A 136 -11.67 -1.31 -5.20
C LEU A 136 -11.16 -2.70 -5.57
N ASP A 137 -10.71 -2.84 -6.81
CA ASP A 137 -10.02 -4.02 -7.29
C ASP A 137 -8.56 -3.96 -6.84
N VAL A 138 -8.26 -4.55 -5.67
CA VAL A 138 -7.18 -5.55 -5.48
C VAL A 138 -7.52 -6.35 -4.22
N VAL A 139 -7.91 -7.62 -4.39
CA VAL A 139 -7.92 -8.60 -3.31
C VAL A 139 -6.60 -9.36 -3.35
N ARG A 140 -5.75 -9.18 -2.33
CA ARG A 140 -4.70 -10.14 -2.00
C ARG A 140 -5.05 -10.82 -0.69
N SER A 141 -5.79 -11.92 -0.78
CA SER A 141 -5.76 -12.99 0.23
C SER A 141 -6.13 -14.32 -0.42
N LEU A 142 -5.11 -15.10 -0.75
CA LEU A 142 -5.22 -16.54 -0.95
C LEU A 142 -5.22 -17.21 0.44
N ARG A 143 -6.40 -17.25 1.07
CA ARG A 143 -6.85 -18.24 2.08
C ARG A 143 -8.14 -17.74 2.73
N ASN A 144 -9.29 -18.33 2.39
CA ASN A 144 -10.10 -19.22 3.25
C ASN A 144 -11.27 -19.79 2.42
N THR A 145 -11.69 -20.99 2.79
CA THR A 145 -12.66 -21.89 2.12
C THR A 145 -14.12 -21.47 2.24
N ASP A 146 -14.43 -20.28 2.75
CA ASP A 146 -15.80 -19.90 3.18
C ASP A 146 -16.48 -18.84 2.31
N GLY A 147 -15.94 -18.53 1.13
CA GLY A 147 -16.71 -17.85 0.07
C GLY A 147 -17.20 -16.42 0.34
N VAL A 148 -16.87 -15.79 1.48
CA VAL A 148 -17.27 -14.40 1.77
C VAL A 148 -16.13 -13.65 2.48
N TYR A 149 -15.43 -12.78 1.73
CA TYR A 149 -14.46 -11.84 2.30
C TYR A 149 -15.02 -10.43 2.36
N HIS A 150 -15.05 -9.86 3.56
CA HIS A 150 -15.30 -8.44 3.76
C HIS A 150 -13.99 -7.69 3.54
N CYS A 151 -13.90 -6.94 2.44
CA CYS A 151 -12.82 -5.97 2.24
C CYS A 151 -12.91 -4.94 3.39
N ARG A 152 -12.10 -5.13 4.44
CA ARG A 152 -12.06 -4.21 5.58
C ARG A 152 -11.53 -2.88 5.06
N ARG A 153 -12.43 -1.93 4.78
CA ARG A 153 -12.11 -0.52 4.98
C ARG A 153 -11.58 -0.43 6.40
N ASN A 154 -10.39 0.13 6.57
CA ASN A 154 -9.97 0.61 7.87
C ASN A 154 -10.80 1.87 8.18
N GLN A 155 -12.12 1.69 8.37
CA GLN A 155 -12.99 2.69 8.95
C GLN A 155 -12.61 2.74 10.42
N SER A 156 -11.76 3.70 10.79
CA SER A 156 -11.81 4.20 12.15
C SER A 156 -13.23 4.71 12.35
N ALA A 157 -13.96 4.05 13.24
CA ALA A 157 -15.22 4.52 13.75
C ALA A 157 -15.13 6.02 14.01
N THR A 158 -16.03 6.79 13.43
CA THR A 158 -16.36 8.12 13.90
C THR A 158 -16.91 7.96 15.32
N ALA A 159 -16.04 8.06 16.32
CA ALA A 159 -16.45 8.38 17.68
C ALA A 159 -16.83 9.86 17.66
N SER A 160 -18.10 10.14 17.39
CA SER A 160 -18.72 11.37 17.85
C SER A 160 -18.86 11.26 19.37
N ALA A 161 -18.24 12.19 20.09
CA ALA A 161 -18.55 12.56 21.46
C ALA A 161 -18.32 14.06 21.60
#